data_AF-A0A9E3B043-F1
#
_entry.id   AF-A0A9E3B043-F1
#
_cell.length_a   1.000
_cell.length_b   1.000
_cell.length_c   1.000
_cell.angle_alpha   90.00
_cell.angle_beta   90.00
_cell.angle_gamma   90.00
#
_symmetry.space_group_name_H-M   'P 1'
#
loop_
_entity.id
_entity.type
_entity.pdbx_description
1 polymer ?
#
loop_
_entity_poly.entity_id
_entity_poly.type
_entity_poly.pdbx_seq_one_letter_code
_entity_poly.pdbx_strand_id
1 'polypeptide(L)'
;MRDEIAKACDSQTGAVAAIQKETFARIRTALESGENVQIPEFGKFSVRDLPAEGEKPARKVVRFRAATEKAAAGENGTAREPDGDVETLAGEHRGSEE
;
A
#
# COMPACT_ATOMS: atom_id res chain seq x y z
N MET A 1 -5.73 -9.59 16.04
CA MET A 1 -5.73 -8.36 15.23
C MET A 1 -7.06 -7.61 15.23
N ARG A 2 -8.17 -8.14 14.66
CA ARG A 2 -9.47 -7.41 14.67
C ARG A 2 -10.02 -7.13 16.07
N ASP A 3 -9.84 -8.07 16.99
CA ASP A 3 -10.25 -7.95 18.40
C ASP A 3 -9.49 -6.86 19.17
N GLU A 4 -8.22 -6.61 18.81
CA GLU A 4 -7.37 -5.64 19.49
C GLU A 4 -7.69 -4.20 19.08
N ILE A 5 -8.07 -4.00 17.82
CA ILE A 5 -8.53 -2.70 17.31
C ILE A 5 -9.93 -2.38 17.84
N ALA A 6 -10.80 -3.40 17.95
CA ALA A 6 -12.11 -3.26 18.59
C ALA A 6 -11.98 -2.81 20.05
N LYS A 7 -11.04 -3.41 20.81
CA LYS A 7 -10.73 -3.02 22.19
C LYS A 7 -10.10 -1.62 22.29
N ALA A 8 -9.22 -1.24 21.38
CA ALA A 8 -8.58 0.07 21.39
C ALA A 8 -9.54 1.22 21.03
N CYS A 9 -10.57 0.96 20.21
CA CYS A 9 -11.55 1.95 19.75
C CYS A 9 -12.94 1.81 20.40
N ASP A 10 -13.09 0.97 21.43
CA ASP A 10 -14.37 0.63 22.08
C ASP A 10 -15.51 0.37 21.06
N SER A 11 -15.18 -0.37 20.00
CA SER A 11 -16.04 -0.51 18.82
C SER A 11 -16.41 -1.98 18.60
N GLN A 12 -17.61 -2.22 18.05
CA GLN A 12 -18.00 -3.58 17.69
C GLN A 12 -17.06 -4.15 16.60
N THR A 13 -16.58 -5.38 16.81
CA THR A 13 -15.60 -6.06 15.93
C THR A 13 -16.04 -6.13 14.46
N GLY A 14 -17.35 -6.13 14.19
CA GLY A 14 -17.92 -6.05 12.85
C GLY A 14 -17.68 -4.70 12.15
N ALA A 15 -17.78 -3.59 12.88
CA ALA A 15 -17.53 -2.25 12.35
C ALA A 15 -16.05 -2.06 12.01
N VAL A 16 -15.16 -2.63 12.82
CA VAL A 16 -13.70 -2.58 12.59
C VAL A 16 -13.31 -3.25 11.27
N ALA A 17 -13.93 -4.39 10.93
CA ALA A 17 -13.64 -5.07 9.67
C ALA A 17 -14.10 -4.24 8.45
N ALA A 18 -15.25 -3.56 8.54
CA ALA A 18 -15.74 -2.68 7.50
C ALA A 18 -14.84 -1.45 7.32
N ILE A 19 -14.45 -0.81 8.43
CA ILE A 19 -13.54 0.35 8.43
C ILE A 19 -12.17 -0.04 7.85
N GLN A 20 -11.59 -1.17 8.25
CA GLN A 20 -10.34 -1.65 7.66
C GLN A 20 -10.45 -1.84 6.15
N LYS A 21 -11.51 -2.51 5.70
CA LYS A 21 -11.73 -2.76 4.27
C LYS A 21 -11.86 -1.44 3.49
N GLU A 22 -12.62 -0.48 4.03
CA GLU A 22 -12.78 0.83 3.42
C GLU A 22 -11.47 1.62 3.38
N THR A 23 -10.70 1.62 4.46
CA THR A 23 -9.39 2.28 4.52
C THR A 23 -8.45 1.74 3.46
N PHE A 24 -8.31 0.42 3.34
CA PHE A 24 -7.47 -0.18 2.29
C PHE A 24 -8.01 0.09 0.89
N ALA A 25 -9.33 0.13 0.69
CA ALA A 25 -9.92 0.50 -0.59
C ALA A 25 -9.56 1.93 -1.00
N ARG A 26 -9.64 2.89 -0.06
CA ARG A 26 -9.24 4.29 -0.31
C ARG A 26 -7.75 4.42 -0.63
N ILE A 27 -6.89 3.72 0.12
CA ILE A 27 -5.44 3.68 -0.14
C ILE A 27 -5.17 3.13 -1.55
N ARG A 28 -5.85 2.04 -1.93
CA ARG A 28 -5.71 1.46 -3.26
C ARG A 28 -6.14 2.44 -4.36
N THR A 29 -7.30 3.08 -4.24
CA THR A 29 -7.79 4.04 -5.24
C THR A 29 -6.85 5.24 -5.41
N ALA A 30 -6.29 5.75 -4.32
CA ALA A 30 -5.29 6.81 -4.37
C ALA A 30 -4.02 6.37 -5.12
N LEU A 31 -3.50 5.18 -4.80
CA LEU A 31 -2.32 4.62 -5.47
C LEU A 31 -2.58 4.31 -6.96
N GLU A 32 -3.74 3.76 -7.32
CA GLU A 32 -4.11 3.50 -8.72
C GLU A 32 -4.15 4.79 -9.55
N SER A 33 -4.48 5.91 -8.91
CA SER A 33 -4.47 7.25 -9.52
C SER A 33 -3.07 7.87 -9.61
N GLY A 34 -2.04 7.21 -9.08
CA GLY A 34 -0.66 7.71 -9.03
C GLY A 34 -0.37 8.63 -7.84
N GLU A 35 -1.28 8.75 -6.87
CA GLU A 35 -1.09 9.56 -5.66
C GLU A 35 -0.28 8.79 -4.61
N ASN A 36 0.61 9.49 -3.90
CA ASN A 36 1.37 8.90 -2.79
C ASN A 36 0.59 9.05 -1.48
N VAL A 37 0.43 7.94 -0.74
CA VAL A 37 -0.29 7.95 0.54
C VAL A 37 0.71 7.94 1.70
N GLN A 38 0.69 8.96 2.55
CA GLN A 38 1.49 9.01 3.77
C GLN A 38 0.60 8.82 5.00
N ILE A 39 0.94 7.81 5.81
CA ILE A 39 0.31 7.56 7.10
C ILE A 39 1.33 7.99 8.17
N PRO A 40 1.06 9.06 8.94
CA PRO A 40 1.94 9.51 10.00
C PRO A 40 2.32 8.38 10.94
N GLU A 41 3.58 8.35 11.37
CA GLU A 41 4.13 7.36 12.32
C GLU A 41 4.13 5.90 11.82
N PHE A 42 3.52 5.61 10.67
CA PHE A 42 3.46 4.27 10.08
C PHE A 42 4.37 4.15 8.85
N GLY A 43 4.23 5.07 7.89
CA GLY A 43 5.02 5.05 6.67
C GLY A 43 4.35 5.68 5.46
N LYS A 44 5.00 5.55 4.30
CA LYS A 44 4.56 6.11 3.03
C LYS A 44 4.44 5.02 1.97
N PHE A 45 3.33 5.02 1.25
CA PHE A 45 3.12 4.27 0.02
C PHE A 45 3.37 5.17 -1.18
N SER A 46 4.01 4.63 -2.21
CA SER A 46 4.30 5.35 -3.44
C SER A 46 4.22 4.43 -4.64
N VAL A 47 3.82 4.96 -5.78
CA VAL A 47 3.78 4.20 -7.03
C VAL A 47 5.03 4.48 -7.84
N ARG A 48 5.64 3.43 -8.37
CA ARG A 48 6.78 3.51 -9.28
C ARG A 48 6.45 2.77 -10.57
N ASP A 49 6.59 3.47 -11.68
CA ASP A 49 6.56 2.85 -13.00
C ASP A 49 7.91 2.18 -13.28
N LEU A 50 7.85 0.88 -13.55
CA LEU A 50 8.99 0.11 -14.04
C LEU A 50 8.85 -0.01 -15.56
N PRO A 51 9.85 0.43 -16.33
CA PRO A 51 9.83 0.27 -17.77
C PRO A 51 9.85 -1.21 -18.15
N ALA A 52 9.43 -1.51 -19.38
CA ALA A 52 9.60 -2.85 -19.93
C ALA A 52 11.09 -3.21 -19.98
N GLU A 53 11.46 -4.40 -19.54
CA GLU A 53 12.84 -4.87 -19.51
C GLU A 53 12.90 -6.29 -20.11
N GLY A 54 13.53 -6.41 -21.28
CA GLY A 54 13.58 -7.66 -22.03
C GLY A 54 12.17 -8.13 -22.43
N GLU A 55 11.80 -9.33 -21.99
CA GLU A 55 10.47 -9.92 -22.20
C GLU A 55 9.42 -9.48 -21.15
N LYS A 56 9.79 -8.69 -20.14
CA LYS A 56 8.86 -8.22 -19.11
C LYS A 56 8.14 -6.95 -19.56
N PRO A 57 6.80 -6.89 -19.54
CA PRO A 57 6.07 -5.67 -19.86
C PRO A 57 6.29 -4.59 -18.80
N ALA A 58 6.11 -3.33 -19.20
CA ALA A 58 6.11 -2.20 -18.27
C ALA A 58 5.01 -2.40 -17.22
N ARG A 59 5.32 -2.11 -15.96
CA ARG A 59 4.41 -2.36 -14.83
C ARG A 59 4.50 -1.28 -13.77
N LYS A 60 3.39 -1.03 -13.08
CA LYS A 60 3.35 -0.18 -11.89
C LYS A 60 3.54 -1.05 -10.66
N VAL A 61 4.46 -0.65 -9.78
CA VAL A 61 4.66 -1.29 -8.49
C VAL A 61 4.33 -0.31 -7.37
N VAL A 62 3.70 -0.81 -6.30
CA VAL A 62 3.48 -0.05 -5.08
C VAL A 62 4.65 -0.34 -4.14
N ARG A 63 5.32 0.72 -3.70
CA ARG A 63 6.42 0.66 -2.76
C ARG A 63 5.98 1.21 -1.40
N PHE A 64 6.22 0.46 -0.35
CA PHE A 64 6.04 0.92 1.03
C PHE A 64 7.39 1.28 1.66
N ARG A 65 7.43 2.41 2.36
CA ARG A 65 8.54 2.79 3.24
C ARG A 65 8.00 3.02 4.64
N ALA A 66 8.44 2.20 5.59
CA ALA A 66 8.10 2.37 7.00
C ALA A 66 8.64 3.72 7.52
N ALA A 67 7.88 4.36 8.40
CA ALA A 67 8.41 5.47 9.18
C ALA A 67 9.43 4.89 10.17
N THR A 68 10.70 5.25 10.03
CA THR A 68 11.65 5.05 11.13
C THR A 68 11.37 6.11 12.18
N GLU A 69 11.48 5.81 13.47
CA GLU A 69 11.29 6.78 14.58
C GLU A 69 12.19 8.03 14.46
N LYS A 70 13.14 8.05 13.51
CA LYS A 70 14.01 9.17 13.17
C LYS A 70 13.54 10.07 12.01
N ALA A 71 12.53 9.68 11.22
CA ALA A 71 12.17 10.38 9.97
C ALA A 71 11.22 11.59 10.17
N ALA A 72 10.99 12.04 11.41
CA ALA A 72 10.25 13.28 11.70
C ALA A 72 11.10 14.55 11.45
N ALA A 73 12.40 14.42 11.17
CA ALA A 73 13.24 15.51 10.71
C ALA A 73 13.46 15.37 9.20
N GLY A 74 13.14 16.43 8.46
CA GLY A 74 13.25 16.45 7.01
C GLY A 74 14.63 16.09 6.45
N GLU A 75 14.66 15.99 5.12
CA GLU A 75 15.84 15.90 4.26
C GLU A 75 16.25 14.48 3.81
N ASN A 76 15.94 14.22 2.54
CA ASN A 76 16.80 13.62 1.51
C ASN A 76 17.97 12.74 2.01
N GLY A 77 17.72 11.47 2.29
CA GLY A 77 18.76 10.53 2.70
C GLY A 77 18.49 9.11 2.22
N THR A 78 19.40 8.60 1.38
CA THR A 78 19.42 7.27 0.76
C THR A 78 19.50 6.15 1.81
N ALA A 79 18.37 5.75 2.39
CA ALA A 79 18.28 4.53 3.18
C ALA A 79 17.97 3.34 2.24
N ARG A 80 18.98 2.49 2.00
CA ARG A 80 18.84 1.21 1.30
C ARG A 80 18.32 0.18 2.30
N GLU A 81 17.00 0.05 2.37
CA GLU A 81 16.29 -1.01 3.09
C GLU A 81 15.60 -1.94 2.06
N PRO A 82 15.37 -3.24 2.38
CA PRO A 82 15.00 -4.24 1.39
C PRO A 82 13.69 -3.86 0.70
N ASP A 83 13.77 -3.64 -0.61
CA ASP A 83 12.62 -3.40 -1.49
C ASP A 83 11.74 -4.66 -1.46
N GLY A 84 10.72 -4.63 -0.61
CA GLY A 84 9.60 -5.57 -0.69
C GLY A 84 8.64 -5.05 -1.76
N ASP A 85 8.93 -5.33 -3.03
CA ASP A 85 8.02 -5.06 -4.13
C ASP A 85 6.74 -5.90 -3.95
N VAL A 86 5.64 -5.27 -3.52
CA VAL A 86 4.32 -5.90 -3.55
C VAL A 86 3.77 -5.73 -4.96
N GLU A 87 3.93 -6.79 -5.76
CA GLU A 87 3.39 -6.87 -7.11
C GLU A 87 1.86 -6.75 -7.04
N THR A 88 1.32 -5.63 -7.52
CA THR A 88 -0.12 -5.50 -7.75
C THR A 88 -0.38 -6.07 -9.13
N LEU A 89 -0.90 -7.30 -9.19
CA LEU A 89 -1.34 -7.96 -10.41
C LEU A 89 -2.42 -7.09 -11.10
N ALA A 90 -1.98 -6.28 -12.05
CA ALA A 90 -2.86 -5.58 -12.96
C ALA A 90 -3.45 -6.61 -13.94
N GLY A 91 -4.70 -6.99 -13.70
CA GLY A 91 -5.66 -7.46 -14.71
C GLY A 91 -5.35 -8.78 -15.43
N GLU A 92 -5.99 -9.86 -15.00
CA GLU A 92 -6.41 -10.92 -15.93
C GLU A 92 -7.89 -11.24 -15.69
N HIS A 93 -8.75 -10.58 -16.48
CA HIS A 93 -10.16 -10.90 -16.58
C HIS A 93 -10.28 -12.11 -17.51
N ARG A 94 -10.07 -13.31 -16.98
CA ARG A 94 -10.26 -14.55 -17.74
C ARG A 94 -11.75 -14.87 -17.75
N GLY A 95 -12.42 -14.51 -18.84
CA GLY A 95 -13.77 -14.99 -19.15
C GLY A 95 -13.77 -16.52 -19.13
N SER A 96 -14.73 -17.09 -18.40
CA SER A 96 -15.07 -18.50 -18.43
C SER A 96 -16.48 -18.61 -19.01
N GLU A 97 -16.57 -18.93 -20.30
CA GLU A 97 -17.78 -19.38 -20.97
C GLU A 97 -17.40 -20.49 -21.95
N GLU A 98 -17.48 -21.74 -21.48
CA GLU A 98 -17.76 -22.93 -22.29
C GLU A 98 -18.65 -23.88 -21.47
#